data_AF-A0A2A5SZ11-F1
#
_entry.id   AF-A0A2A5SZ11-F1
#
_cell.length_a   1.000
_cell.length_b   1.000
_cell.length_c   1.000
_cell.angle_alpha   90.00
_cell.angle_beta   90.00
_cell.angle_gamma   90.00
#
_symmetry.space_group_name_H-M   'P 1'
#
loop_
_entity.id
_entity.type
_entity.pdbx_description
1 polymer ?
#
loop_
_entity_poly.entity_id
_entity_poly.type
_entity_poly.pdbx_seq_one_letter_code
_entity_poly.pdbx_strand_id
1 'polypeptide(L)' 'MNNSDAVFSDINDFYQNFLLAWKKPLISSDFKQRNKPFRLSVSEVMTIVIAFH' A
#
# COMPACT_ATOMS: atom_id res chain seq x y z
N MET A 1 -6.89 17.58 -27.66
CA MET A 1 -7.08 16.67 -26.52
C MET A 1 -7.46 15.34 -27.11
N ASN A 2 -6.58 14.36 -27.01
CA ASN A 2 -6.75 13.12 -27.76
C ASN A 2 -7.74 12.25 -26.99
N ASN A 3 -8.59 11.49 -27.69
CA ASN A 3 -9.55 10.57 -27.06
C ASN A 3 -8.85 9.63 -26.03
N SER A 4 -7.59 9.27 -26.28
CA SER A 4 -6.74 8.52 -25.36
C SER A 4 -6.52 9.18 -23.99
N ASP A 5 -6.39 10.51 -23.95
CA ASP A 5 -6.07 11.25 -22.71
C ASP A 5 -7.29 11.30 -21.78
N ALA A 6 -8.48 11.45 -22.37
CA ALA A 6 -9.73 11.42 -21.63
C ALA A 6 -9.99 10.03 -21.02
N VAL A 7 -9.82 8.97 -21.82
CA VAL A 7 -9.97 7.58 -21.36
C VAL A 7 -8.95 7.25 -20.26
N PHE A 8 -7.70 7.70 -20.38
CA PHE A 8 -6.70 7.49 -19.35
C PHE A 8 -7.04 8.22 -18.04
N SER A 9 -7.55 9.44 -18.14
CA SER A 9 -8.02 10.21 -16.98
C SER A 9 -9.18 9.50 -16.27
N ASP A 10 -10.18 9.04 -17.02
CA ASP A 10 -11.34 8.32 -16.45
C ASP A 10 -10.94 7.02 -15.74
N ILE A 11 -10.00 6.26 -16.33
CA ILE A 11 -9.47 5.04 -15.72
C ILE A 11 -8.71 5.37 -14.42
N ASN A 12 -7.91 6.44 -14.42
CA ASN A 12 -7.18 6.86 -13.24
C ASN A 12 -8.14 7.26 -12.11
N ASP A 13 -9.16 8.07 -12.40
CA ASP A 13 -10.14 8.52 -11.41
C ASP A 13 -10.95 7.36 -10.83
N PHE A 14 -11.35 6.41 -11.68
CA PHE A 14 -11.96 5.15 -11.25
C PHE A 14 -11.03 4.36 -10.32
N TYR A 15 -9.76 4.21 -10.69
CA TYR A 15 -8.79 3.45 -9.91
C TYR A 15 -8.54 4.06 -8.52
N GLN A 16 -8.47 5.40 -8.42
CA GLN A 16 -8.34 6.08 -7.13
C GLN A 16 -9.55 5.81 -6.23
N ASN A 17 -10.76 5.92 -6.77
CA ASN A 17 -12.00 5.65 -6.04
C ASN A 17 -12.11 4.19 -5.60
N PHE A 18 -11.76 3.25 -6.48
CA PHE A 18 -11.73 1.82 -6.18
C PHE A 18 -10.73 1.49 -5.07
N LEU A 19 -9.50 2.00 -5.14
CA LEU A 19 -8.49 1.77 -4.11
C LEU A 19 -8.94 2.23 -2.72
N LEU A 20 -9.59 3.40 -2.64
CA LEU A 20 -10.11 3.92 -1.39
C LEU A 20 -11.20 2.99 -0.82
N ALA A 21 -12.15 2.56 -1.67
CA ALA A 21 -13.23 1.66 -1.28
C ALA A 21 -12.70 0.28 -0.85
N TRP A 22 -11.69 -0.25 -1.55
CA TRP A 22 -11.06 -1.54 -1.24
C TRP A 22 -10.25 -1.53 0.06
N LYS A 23 -9.53 -0.43 0.35
CA LYS A 23 -8.69 -0.34 1.57
C LYS A 23 -9.50 -0.15 2.85
N LYS A 24 -10.67 0.50 2.80
CA LYS A 24 -11.54 0.73 3.97
C LYS A 24 -11.85 -0.57 4.76
N PRO A 25 -12.35 -1.65 4.15
CA PRO A 25 -12.62 -2.90 4.86
C PRO A 25 -11.36 -3.64 5.30
N LEU A 26 -10.22 -3.47 4.59
CA LEU A 26 -8.95 -4.08 4.97
C LEU A 26 -8.37 -3.51 6.28
N ILE A 27 -8.64 -2.24 6.58
CA ILE A 27 -8.24 -1.62 7.86
C ILE A 27 -9.09 -2.15 9.01
N SER A 28 -10.38 -2.42 8.76
CA SER A 28 -11.28 -2.99 9.78
C SER A 28 -11.10 -4.49 9.97
N SER A 29 -10.70 -5.21 8.92
CA SER A 29 -10.30 -6.61 9.08
C SER A 29 -8.96 -6.65 9.80
N ASP A 30 -8.80 -7.47 10.82
CA ASP A 30 -7.48 -7.70 11.46
C ASP A 30 -6.46 -8.39 10.52
N PHE A 31 -6.80 -8.50 9.23
CA PHE A 31 -5.94 -8.89 8.12
C PHE A 31 -4.90 -7.79 7.84
N LYS A 32 -3.99 -7.58 8.78
CA LYS A 32 -2.87 -6.64 8.67
C LYS A 32 -1.83 -7.20 7.70
N GLN A 33 -2.00 -6.92 6.42
CA GLN A 33 -1.00 -7.22 5.40
C GLN A 33 -0.13 -5.99 5.14
N ARG A 34 1.20 -6.15 5.27
CA ARG A 34 2.16 -5.07 5.03
C ARG A 34 2.20 -4.77 3.52
N ASN A 35 1.75 -3.58 3.12
CA ASN A 35 1.74 -3.16 1.70
C ASN A 35 3.14 -3.08 1.06
N LYS A 36 4.21 -3.13 1.86
CA LYS A 36 5.59 -3.04 1.39
C LYS A 36 6.37 -4.24 1.93
N PRO A 37 7.21 -4.89 1.10
CA PRO A 37 8.12 -5.91 1.59
C PRO A 37 8.96 -5.36 2.74
N PHE A 38 9.17 -6.20 3.74
CA PHE A 38 10.06 -5.89 4.86
C PHE A 38 11.47 -5.62 4.31
N ARG A 39 12.08 -4.51 4.71
CA ARG A 39 13.36 -4.03 4.17
C ARG A 39 14.53 -4.16 5.15
N LEU A 40 14.30 -4.64 6.37
CA LEU A 40 15.39 -4.78 7.32
C LEU A 40 16.13 -6.07 7.01
N SER A 41 17.43 -5.92 6.82
CA SER A 41 18.40 -7.01 6.86
C SER A 41 18.40 -7.69 8.24
N VAL A 42 18.91 -8.92 8.29
CA VAL A 42 19.02 -9.68 9.55
C VAL A 42 19.81 -8.90 10.63
N SER A 43 20.82 -8.14 10.23
CA SER A 43 21.61 -7.31 11.15
C SER A 43 20.84 -6.12 11.71
N GLU A 44 20.00 -5.47 10.91
CA GLU A 44 19.12 -4.40 11.37
C GLU A 44 18.06 -4.92 12.36
N VAL A 45 17.49 -6.11 12.10
CA VAL A 45 16.57 -6.77 13.04
C VAL A 45 17.27 -7.08 14.35
N MET A 46 18.46 -7.68 14.32
CA MET A 46 19.23 -7.98 15.53
C MET A 46 19.60 -6.71 16.31
N THR A 47 19.98 -5.64 15.61
CA THR A 47 20.30 -4.35 16.25
C THR A 47 19.12 -3.80 17.04
N ILE A 48 17.90 -3.85 16.47
CA ILE A 48 16.68 -3.41 17.17
C ILE A 48 16.43 -4.28 18.40
N VAL A 49 16.54 -5.61 18.29
CA VAL A 49 16.32 -6.52 19.42
C VAL A 49 17.28 -6.22 20.58
N ILE A 50 18.56 -5.97 20.29
CA ILE A 50 19.57 -5.62 21.30
C ILE A 50 19.28 -4.26 21.93
N ALA A 51 18.83 -3.27 21.16
CA ALA A 51 18.60 -1.92 21.67
C ALA A 51 17.39 -1.81 22.63
N PHE A 52 16.44 -2.75 22.56
CA PHE A 52 15.21 -2.74 23.36
C PHE A 52 15.12 -3.86 24.41
N HIS A 53 16.16 -4.69 24.55
CA HIS A 53 16.32 -5.69 25.61
C HIS A 53 17.26 -5.17 26.70
#